data_AF-A0A165JEM2-F1
#
_entry.id   AF-A0A165JEM2-F1
#
_cell.length_a   1.000
_cell.length_b   1.000
_cell.length_c   1.000
_cell.angle_alpha   90.00
_cell.angle_beta   90.00
_cell.angle_gamma   90.00
#
_symmetry.space_group_name_H-M   'P 1'
#
loop_
_entity.id
_entity.type
_entity.pdbx_description
1 polymer ?
#
loop_
_entity_poly.entity_id
_entity_poly.type
_entity_poly.pdbx_seq_one_letter_code
_entity_poly.pdbx_strand_id
1 'polypeptide(L)'
;MVFVNHLHSLGIVTVPYFGISGGWLGVQIFFVISGYLIIQSVLRHSALDYLKHRVLRIYPAYLFWFFAFSILFGNLAFATLDIKSLVAHLLFLQHFFPDAYLKYDALRVTWTLTVEAVWYVLAFLIAARFFKAPSKYTIIFVLLACVWVTGGVGLRMFSGIQDPGQKYFFVQNSAIAQMPFFFFGAWIAVKQPRFDKAALLALLISTVALFKSWEPVAVTPIFITGLGVSALFLILKDSNYSNPKPVKLLSDISYSFYLIHYPILMLVMGFVQNKYHRTFLAFFITVVVAYISYRLIERPFMKMARNKTSSAPA
;
A
#
# COMPACT_ATOMS: atom_id res chain seq x y z
N MET A 1 7.45 6.51 -6.72
CA MET A 1 8.26 6.82 -5.53
C MET A 1 8.84 5.57 -4.90
N VAL A 2 8.05 4.54 -4.60
CA VAL A 2 8.54 3.27 -4.01
C VAL A 2 9.66 2.61 -4.82
N PHE A 3 9.53 2.54 -6.16
CA PHE A 3 10.61 2.07 -7.03
C PHE A 3 11.95 2.80 -6.80
N VAL A 4 11.92 4.13 -6.68
CA VAL A 4 13.11 4.95 -6.46
C VAL A 4 13.69 4.71 -5.07
N ASN A 5 12.84 4.48 -4.07
CA ASN A 5 13.30 4.10 -2.74
C ASN A 5 13.97 2.73 -2.72
N HIS A 6 13.47 1.75 -3.47
CA HIS A 6 14.16 0.46 -3.61
C HIS A 6 15.48 0.57 -4.38
N LEU A 7 15.58 1.43 -5.41
CA LEU A 7 16.88 1.72 -6.04
C LEU A 7 17.91 2.26 -5.02
N HIS A 8 17.46 3.11 -4.10
CA HIS A 8 18.29 3.65 -3.03
C HIS A 8 18.66 2.57 -1.99
N SER A 9 17.69 1.80 -1.49
CA SER A 9 17.94 0.76 -0.48
C SER A 9 18.84 -0.37 -0.98
N LEU A 10 18.90 -0.56 -2.30
CA LEU A 10 19.79 -1.52 -2.97
C LEU A 10 21.13 -0.90 -3.41
N GLY A 11 21.40 0.36 -3.06
CA GLY A 11 22.66 1.05 -3.36
C GLY A 11 22.90 1.34 -4.85
N ILE A 12 21.86 1.36 -5.69
CA ILE A 12 21.99 1.53 -7.15
C ILE A 12 22.08 3.01 -7.51
N VAL A 13 21.02 3.76 -7.21
CA VAL A 13 20.90 5.20 -7.49
C VAL A 13 20.12 5.85 -6.36
N THR A 14 20.63 6.96 -5.84
CA THR A 14 19.94 7.80 -4.85
C THR A 14 19.45 9.08 -5.51
N VAL A 15 18.14 9.21 -5.66
CA VAL A 15 17.49 10.50 -5.92
C VAL A 15 17.16 11.09 -4.55
N PRO A 16 17.58 12.32 -4.16
CA PRO A 16 17.59 12.79 -2.77
C PRO A 16 16.36 12.45 -1.90
N TYR A 17 15.39 13.36 -1.78
CA TYR A 17 14.21 13.17 -0.93
C TYR A 17 13.40 11.90 -1.32
N PHE A 18 13.29 11.61 -2.61
CA PHE A 18 12.48 10.49 -3.11
C PHE A 18 13.08 9.11 -2.89
N GLY A 19 14.40 8.99 -2.86
CA GLY A 19 15.12 7.75 -2.61
C GLY A 19 15.15 7.42 -1.11
N ILE A 20 15.36 8.43 -0.27
CA ILE A 20 15.44 8.22 1.18
C ILE A 20 14.04 8.03 1.78
N SER A 21 13.10 8.93 1.47
CA SER A 21 11.80 9.01 2.16
C SER A 21 10.59 8.76 1.24
N GLY A 22 10.80 8.78 -0.08
CA GLY A 22 9.69 8.69 -1.05
C GLY A 22 8.96 7.35 -1.04
N GLY A 23 9.58 6.26 -0.59
CA GLY A 23 8.92 4.97 -0.44
C GLY A 23 7.75 5.04 0.54
N TRP A 24 8.03 5.54 1.74
CA TRP A 24 7.06 5.74 2.80
C TRP A 24 5.93 6.69 2.40
N LEU A 25 6.29 7.84 1.83
CA LEU A 25 5.31 8.84 1.41
C LEU A 25 4.40 8.34 0.28
N GLY A 26 4.95 7.56 -0.66
CA GLY A 26 4.17 6.94 -1.74
C GLY A 26 3.10 5.97 -1.21
N VAL A 27 3.43 5.16 -0.21
CA VAL A 27 2.48 4.23 0.41
C VAL A 27 1.42 4.99 1.21
N GLN A 28 1.79 6.05 1.94
CA GLN A 28 0.84 6.87 2.68
C GLN A 28 -0.17 7.57 1.75
N ILE A 29 0.28 8.10 0.59
CA ILE A 29 -0.61 8.63 -0.45
C ILE A 29 -1.61 7.56 -0.88
N PHE A 30 -1.13 6.35 -1.16
CA PHE A 30 -2.00 5.23 -1.54
C PHE A 30 -3.04 4.92 -0.46
N PHE A 31 -2.65 4.86 0.81
CA PHE A 31 -3.56 4.58 1.92
C PHE A 31 -4.61 5.68 2.15
N VAL A 32 -4.24 6.96 2.03
CA VAL A 32 -5.20 8.08 2.12
C VAL A 32 -6.20 8.03 0.96
N ILE A 33 -5.74 7.83 -0.27
CA ILE A 33 -6.64 7.73 -1.44
C ILE A 33 -7.56 6.50 -1.31
N SER A 34 -7.01 5.36 -0.90
CA SER A 34 -7.78 4.13 -0.69
C SER A 34 -8.83 4.30 0.39
N GLY A 35 -8.49 4.92 1.53
CA GLY A 35 -9.44 5.28 2.58
C GLY A 35 -10.62 6.10 2.07
N TYR A 36 -10.33 7.12 1.26
CA TYR A 36 -11.34 7.99 0.63
C TYR A 36 -12.28 7.23 -0.32
N LEU A 37 -11.73 6.40 -1.21
CA LEU A 37 -12.51 5.70 -2.24
C LEU A 37 -13.31 4.50 -1.69
N ILE A 38 -12.72 3.76 -0.75
CA ILE A 38 -13.28 2.51 -0.24
C ILE A 38 -14.47 2.79 0.67
N ILE A 39 -14.38 3.76 1.59
CA ILE A 39 -15.49 4.05 2.51
C ILE A 39 -16.75 4.48 1.75
N GLN A 40 -16.61 5.22 0.65
CA GLN A 40 -17.73 5.61 -0.21
C GLN A 40 -18.31 4.44 -0.98
N SER A 41 -17.46 3.50 -1.39
CA SER A 41 -17.89 2.29 -2.10
C SER A 41 -18.71 1.36 -1.21
N VAL A 42 -18.47 1.32 0.09
CA VAL A 42 -19.25 0.49 1.04
C VAL A 42 -20.72 0.91 1.05
N LEU A 43 -21.02 2.20 0.87
CA LEU A 43 -22.40 2.68 0.84
C LEU A 43 -23.13 2.40 -0.47
N ARG A 44 -22.40 2.14 -1.57
CA ARG A 44 -22.97 2.03 -2.92
C ARG A 44 -23.27 0.60 -3.35
N HIS A 45 -22.79 -0.40 -2.61
CA HIS A 45 -22.83 -1.79 -3.01
C HIS A 45 -23.27 -2.68 -1.85
N SER A 46 -23.92 -3.81 -2.19
CA SER A 46 -24.14 -4.89 -1.23
C SER A 46 -22.81 -5.44 -0.71
N ALA A 47 -22.83 -6.12 0.44
CA ALA A 47 -21.63 -6.72 1.04
C ALA A 47 -20.89 -7.65 0.06
N LEU A 48 -21.64 -8.50 -0.63
CA LEU A 48 -21.11 -9.49 -1.57
C LEU A 48 -20.50 -8.80 -2.80
N ASP A 49 -21.20 -7.81 -3.36
CA ASP A 49 -20.72 -7.09 -4.53
C ASP A 49 -19.47 -6.27 -4.21
N TYR A 50 -19.46 -5.60 -3.05
CA TYR A 50 -18.30 -4.88 -2.56
C TYR A 50 -17.08 -5.81 -2.47
N LEU A 51 -17.20 -6.95 -1.77
CA LEU A 51 -16.10 -7.89 -1.62
C LEU A 51 -15.64 -8.45 -2.97
N LYS A 52 -16.56 -8.82 -3.85
CA LYS A 52 -16.27 -9.31 -5.19
C LYS A 52 -15.47 -8.30 -6.02
N HIS A 53 -15.86 -7.03 -5.99
CA HIS A 53 -15.13 -5.96 -6.68
C HIS A 53 -13.70 -5.77 -6.15
N ARG A 54 -13.45 -5.99 -4.85
CA ARG A 54 -12.12 -5.91 -4.25
C ARG A 54 -11.27 -7.13 -4.54
N VAL A 55 -11.83 -8.32 -4.39
CA VAL A 55 -11.15 -9.58 -4.68
C VAL A 55 -10.71 -9.62 -6.14
N LEU A 56 -11.61 -9.36 -7.09
CA LEU A 56 -11.29 -9.39 -8.52
C LEU A 56 -10.36 -8.27 -8.98
N ARG A 57 -10.15 -7.23 -8.16
CA ARG A 57 -9.18 -6.17 -8.43
C ARG A 57 -7.75 -6.58 -8.06
N ILE A 58 -7.56 -7.33 -6.98
CA ILE A 58 -6.24 -7.59 -6.38
C ILE A 58 -5.78 -9.03 -6.60
N TYR A 59 -6.62 -10.01 -6.27
CA TYR A 59 -6.23 -11.42 -6.22
C TYR A 59 -5.64 -11.96 -7.53
N PRO A 60 -6.23 -11.72 -8.72
CA PRO A 60 -5.75 -12.38 -9.93
C PRO A 60 -4.29 -12.07 -10.26
N ALA A 61 -3.91 -10.80 -10.23
CA ALA A 61 -2.51 -10.41 -10.49
C ALA A 61 -1.60 -10.77 -9.31
N TYR A 62 -2.06 -10.62 -8.07
CA TYR A 62 -1.31 -11.07 -6.90
C TYR A 62 -0.93 -12.55 -6.99
N LEU A 63 -1.90 -13.45 -7.18
CA LEU A 63 -1.67 -14.89 -7.20
C LEU A 63 -0.69 -15.27 -8.32
N PHE A 64 -0.91 -14.75 -9.53
CA PHE A 64 -0.04 -15.04 -10.67
C PHE A 64 1.42 -14.68 -10.35
N TRP A 65 1.68 -13.45 -9.91
CA TRP A 65 3.04 -12.99 -9.64
C TRP A 65 3.64 -13.58 -8.37
N PHE A 66 2.82 -13.84 -7.35
CA PHE A 66 3.25 -14.53 -6.13
C PHE A 66 3.80 -15.91 -6.48
N PHE A 67 3.04 -16.74 -7.20
CA PHE A 67 3.52 -18.06 -7.60
C PHE A 67 4.69 -17.97 -8.58
N ALA A 68 4.61 -17.12 -9.60
CA ALA A 68 5.66 -16.98 -10.60
C ALA A 68 7.02 -16.63 -9.97
N PHE A 69 7.08 -15.59 -9.13
CA PHE A 69 8.34 -15.16 -8.53
C PHE A 69 8.77 -16.05 -7.35
N SER A 70 7.84 -16.60 -6.57
CA SER A 70 8.21 -17.52 -5.48
C SER A 70 8.80 -18.82 -6.01
N ILE A 71 8.33 -19.32 -7.16
CA ILE A 71 8.93 -20.48 -7.84
C ILE A 71 10.26 -20.07 -8.48
N LEU A 72 10.30 -18.95 -9.20
CA LEU A 72 11.50 -18.49 -9.92
C LEU A 72 12.70 -18.27 -8.98
N PHE A 73 12.46 -17.71 -7.79
CA PHE A 73 13.53 -17.48 -6.79
C PHE A 73 13.74 -18.67 -5.85
N GLY A 74 13.03 -19.77 -6.03
CA GLY A 74 13.18 -20.97 -5.20
C GLY A 74 12.62 -20.84 -3.78
N ASN A 75 11.90 -19.75 -3.45
CA ASN A 75 11.19 -19.60 -2.18
C ASN A 75 10.11 -20.67 -2.00
N LEU A 76 9.46 -21.09 -3.09
CA LEU A 76 8.41 -22.08 -3.10
C LEU A 76 8.85 -23.33 -3.87
N ALA A 77 9.23 -24.37 -3.12
CA ALA A 77 9.54 -25.69 -3.66
C ALA A 77 8.72 -26.76 -2.94
N PHE A 78 8.38 -27.85 -3.66
CA PHE A 78 7.58 -28.94 -3.09
C PHE A 78 8.20 -29.54 -1.82
N ALA A 79 9.52 -29.68 -1.77
CA ALA A 79 10.23 -30.27 -0.64
C ALA A 79 10.23 -29.38 0.63
N THR A 80 10.08 -28.07 0.47
CA THR A 80 10.13 -27.08 1.58
C THR A 80 8.79 -26.39 1.81
N LEU A 81 7.72 -26.96 1.23
CA LEU A 81 6.38 -26.40 1.27
C LEU A 81 5.86 -26.36 2.71
N ASP A 82 5.40 -25.17 3.11
CA ASP A 82 4.77 -24.94 4.40
C ASP A 82 3.39 -24.37 4.20
N ILE A 83 2.42 -25.25 4.42
CA ILE A 83 1.00 -24.99 4.18
C ILE A 83 0.53 -23.81 5.04
N LYS A 84 1.01 -23.67 6.28
CA LYS A 84 0.58 -22.58 7.16
C LYS A 84 0.99 -21.22 6.59
N SER A 85 2.25 -21.11 6.17
CA SER A 85 2.80 -19.89 5.58
C SER A 85 2.18 -19.57 4.22
N LEU A 86 1.85 -20.59 3.43
CA LEU A 86 1.17 -20.44 2.14
C LEU A 86 -0.26 -19.93 2.35
N VAL A 87 -1.03 -20.55 3.25
CA VAL A 87 -2.41 -20.12 3.57
C VAL A 87 -2.41 -18.68 4.09
N ALA A 88 -1.42 -18.30 4.90
CA ALA A 88 -1.29 -16.91 5.35
C ALA A 88 -1.12 -15.93 4.18
N HIS A 89 -0.33 -16.27 3.16
CA HIS A 89 -0.19 -15.45 1.94
C HIS A 89 -1.47 -15.41 1.10
N LEU A 90 -2.14 -16.55 0.94
CA LEU A 90 -3.39 -16.66 0.17
C LEU A 90 -4.54 -15.85 0.80
N LEU A 91 -4.53 -15.68 2.12
CA LEU A 91 -5.56 -14.93 2.86
C LEU A 91 -5.16 -13.47 3.17
N PHE A 92 -4.01 -13.00 2.69
CA PHE A 92 -3.43 -11.71 3.08
C PHE A 92 -3.24 -11.54 4.60
N LEU A 93 -2.88 -12.63 5.28
CA LEU A 93 -2.61 -12.67 6.72
C LEU A 93 -1.11 -12.76 7.05
N GLN A 94 -0.23 -12.83 6.04
CA GLN A 94 1.19 -13.06 6.22
C GLN A 94 1.84 -12.04 7.17
N HIS A 95 1.41 -10.77 7.18
CA HIS A 95 2.05 -9.76 8.02
C HIS A 95 1.66 -9.86 9.51
N PHE A 96 0.64 -10.66 9.86
CA PHE A 96 0.34 -11.00 11.25
C PHE A 96 1.26 -12.09 11.80
N PHE A 97 1.93 -12.84 10.93
CA PHE A 97 2.79 -13.97 11.28
C PHE A 97 4.18 -13.75 10.68
N PRO A 98 5.12 -13.12 11.40
CA PRO A 98 6.44 -12.76 10.88
C PRO A 98 7.19 -13.91 10.22
N ASP A 99 7.16 -15.10 10.82
CA ASP A 99 7.81 -16.31 10.27
C ASP A 99 7.22 -16.70 8.92
N ALA A 100 5.89 -16.60 8.77
CA ALA A 100 5.22 -16.88 7.50
C ALA A 100 5.60 -15.84 6.45
N TYR A 101 5.58 -14.55 6.80
CA TYR A 101 5.96 -13.45 5.92
C TYR A 101 7.34 -13.67 5.31
N LEU A 102 8.34 -13.89 6.17
CA LEU A 102 9.75 -14.00 5.75
C LEU A 102 10.01 -15.21 4.84
N LYS A 103 9.19 -16.25 4.94
CA LYS A 103 9.35 -17.48 4.15
C LYS A 103 9.03 -17.28 2.66
N TYR A 104 7.98 -16.53 2.34
CA TYR A 104 7.50 -16.33 0.97
C TYR A 104 7.49 -14.85 0.53
N ASP A 105 8.52 -14.09 0.92
CA ASP A 105 8.66 -12.65 0.64
C ASP A 105 9.25 -12.33 -0.75
N ALA A 106 8.85 -13.07 -1.80
CA ALA A 106 9.42 -12.91 -3.14
C ALA A 106 9.14 -11.52 -3.76
N LEU A 107 7.99 -10.91 -3.41
CA LEU A 107 7.57 -9.61 -3.95
C LEU A 107 8.02 -8.41 -3.11
N ARG A 108 8.49 -8.61 -1.86
CA ARG A 108 8.89 -7.58 -0.86
C ARG A 108 7.86 -6.55 -0.43
N VAL A 109 6.78 -6.37 -1.19
CA VAL A 109 5.78 -5.31 -0.97
C VAL A 109 4.44 -5.84 -0.42
N THR A 110 4.35 -7.14 -0.14
CA THR A 110 3.09 -7.82 0.21
C THR A 110 2.52 -7.40 1.56
N TRP A 111 3.31 -6.77 2.43
CA TRP A 111 2.82 -6.23 3.70
C TRP A 111 1.68 -5.23 3.49
N THR A 112 1.77 -4.39 2.45
CA THR A 112 0.71 -3.42 2.11
C THR A 112 -0.61 -4.07 1.72
N LEU A 113 -0.58 -5.28 1.13
CA LEU A 113 -1.79 -6.03 0.78
C LEU A 113 -2.51 -6.52 2.03
N THR A 114 -1.77 -6.94 3.07
CA THR A 114 -2.35 -7.27 4.38
C THR A 114 -3.07 -6.06 4.96
N VAL A 115 -2.41 -4.89 4.96
CA VAL A 115 -3.00 -3.64 5.45
C VAL A 115 -4.27 -3.28 4.69
N GLU A 116 -4.24 -3.36 3.36
CA GLU A 116 -5.39 -3.04 2.52
C GLU A 116 -6.55 -4.03 2.69
N ALA A 117 -6.26 -5.33 2.83
CA ALA A 117 -7.27 -6.36 3.11
C ALA A 117 -7.96 -6.13 4.46
N VAL A 118 -7.19 -5.78 5.50
CA VAL A 118 -7.76 -5.40 6.81
C VAL A 118 -8.67 -4.19 6.67
N TRP A 119 -8.25 -3.17 5.90
CA TRP A 119 -9.10 -2.01 5.67
C TRP A 119 -10.39 -2.36 4.92
N TYR A 120 -10.36 -3.30 3.95
CA TYR A 120 -11.59 -3.70 3.26
C TYR A 120 -12.65 -4.27 4.20
N VAL A 121 -12.24 -5.14 5.11
CA VAL A 121 -13.11 -5.76 6.12
C VAL A 121 -13.51 -4.70 7.15
N LEU A 122 -12.55 -3.94 7.67
CA LEU A 122 -12.79 -2.94 8.70
C LEU A 122 -13.76 -1.86 8.21
N ALA A 123 -13.53 -1.30 7.03
CA ALA A 123 -14.40 -0.29 6.42
C ALA A 123 -15.83 -0.79 6.29
N PHE A 124 -16.04 -2.04 5.88
CA PHE A 124 -17.37 -2.64 5.83
C PHE A 124 -18.03 -2.73 7.21
N LEU A 125 -17.31 -3.23 8.22
CA LEU A 125 -17.84 -3.43 9.58
C LEU A 125 -18.15 -2.11 10.31
N ILE A 126 -17.34 -1.07 10.09
CA ILE A 126 -17.48 0.18 10.83
C ILE A 126 -18.22 1.27 10.08
N ALA A 127 -18.44 1.14 8.76
CA ALA A 127 -18.99 2.20 7.93
C ALA A 127 -20.20 2.90 8.58
N ALA A 128 -21.24 2.14 8.94
CA ALA A 128 -22.47 2.71 9.50
C ALA A 128 -22.24 3.58 10.75
N ARG A 129 -21.29 3.19 11.62
CA ARG A 129 -20.93 3.97 12.82
C ARG A 129 -19.98 5.11 12.48
N PHE A 130 -19.05 4.87 11.55
CA PHE A 130 -18.08 5.84 11.08
C PHE A 130 -18.76 7.06 10.46
N PHE A 131 -19.80 6.88 9.64
CA PHE A 131 -20.55 8.00 9.05
C PHE A 131 -21.23 8.90 10.11
N LYS A 132 -21.63 8.33 11.25
CA LYS A 132 -22.23 9.11 12.36
C LYS A 132 -21.20 9.90 13.16
N ALA A 133 -19.99 9.36 13.33
CA ALA A 133 -18.97 9.97 14.20
C ALA A 133 -17.55 9.81 13.63
N PRO A 134 -17.25 10.34 12.43
CA PRO A 134 -16.00 10.01 11.73
C PRO A 134 -14.77 10.50 12.51
N SER A 135 -14.81 11.71 13.09
CA SER A 135 -13.70 12.25 13.90
C SER A 135 -13.39 11.40 15.12
N LYS A 136 -14.42 10.86 15.81
CA LYS A 136 -14.26 9.99 16.98
C LYS A 136 -13.47 8.73 16.61
N TYR A 137 -13.87 8.05 15.54
CA TYR A 137 -13.21 6.82 15.11
C TYR A 137 -11.80 7.09 14.57
N THR A 138 -11.60 8.17 13.81
CA THR A 138 -10.25 8.58 13.38
C THR A 138 -9.32 8.77 14.58
N ILE A 139 -9.77 9.47 15.64
CA ILE A 139 -8.98 9.67 16.86
C ILE A 139 -8.72 8.34 17.57
N ILE A 140 -9.74 7.48 17.72
CA ILE A 140 -9.58 6.15 18.36
C ILE A 140 -8.50 5.35 17.65
N PHE A 141 -8.52 5.26 16.31
CA PHE A 141 -7.54 4.48 15.57
C PHE A 141 -6.15 5.11 15.56
N VAL A 142 -6.03 6.44 15.62
CA VAL A 142 -4.75 7.11 15.87
C VAL A 142 -4.18 6.71 17.23
N LEU A 143 -5.01 6.75 18.29
CA LEU A 143 -4.57 6.36 19.64
C LEU A 143 -4.18 4.88 19.71
N LEU A 144 -4.97 4.00 19.10
CA LEU A 144 -4.63 2.57 19.01
C LEU A 144 -3.31 2.35 18.26
N ALA A 145 -3.07 3.09 17.18
CA ALA A 145 -1.82 3.02 16.44
C ALA A 145 -0.64 3.54 17.28
N CYS A 146 -0.81 4.64 18.03
CA CYS A 146 0.21 5.14 18.95
C CYS A 146 0.57 4.09 20.03
N VAL A 147 -0.43 3.49 20.68
CA VAL A 147 -0.23 2.45 21.70
C VAL A 147 0.47 1.22 21.09
N TRP A 148 0.05 0.82 19.88
CA TRP A 148 0.66 -0.29 19.17
C TRP A 148 2.12 -0.03 18.85
N VAL A 149 2.46 1.14 18.32
CA VAL A 149 3.86 1.42 17.93
C VAL A 149 4.77 1.53 19.15
N THR A 150 4.32 2.19 20.22
CA THR A 150 5.16 2.41 21.42
C THR A 150 5.36 1.14 22.23
N GLY A 151 4.35 0.26 22.32
CA GLY A 151 4.42 -0.99 23.10
C GLY A 151 4.66 -2.25 22.28
N GLY A 152 4.41 -2.21 20.96
CA GLY A 152 4.32 -3.39 20.10
C GLY A 152 5.63 -4.16 19.96
N VAL A 153 6.77 -3.46 20.01
CA VAL A 153 8.12 -4.07 19.90
C VAL A 153 8.39 -5.07 21.04
N GLY A 154 7.74 -4.90 22.19
CA GLY A 154 7.87 -5.78 23.36
C GLY A 154 6.92 -6.98 23.37
N LEU A 155 6.05 -7.14 22.36
CA LEU A 155 5.07 -8.23 22.34
C LEU A 155 5.75 -9.60 22.13
N ARG A 156 5.23 -10.63 22.82
CA ARG A 156 5.74 -12.02 22.72
C ARG A 156 5.75 -12.57 21.29
N MET A 157 4.85 -12.11 20.42
CA MET A 157 4.83 -12.55 19.02
C MET A 157 6.09 -12.15 18.23
N PHE A 158 6.87 -11.18 18.72
CA PHE A 158 8.13 -10.74 18.11
C PHE A 158 9.36 -11.22 18.88
N SER A 159 9.20 -12.07 19.91
CA SER A 159 10.32 -12.55 20.73
C SER A 159 11.29 -13.44 19.95
N GLY A 160 10.80 -14.16 18.93
CA GLY A 160 11.61 -15.00 18.06
C GLY A 160 12.47 -14.22 17.06
N ILE A 161 12.16 -12.95 16.81
CA ILE A 161 12.92 -12.08 15.91
C ILE A 161 14.10 -11.50 16.69
N GLN A 162 15.33 -11.73 16.24
CA GLN A 162 16.52 -11.19 16.91
C GLN A 162 16.89 -9.80 16.39
N ASP A 163 16.73 -9.56 15.09
CA ASP A 163 17.05 -8.28 14.46
C ASP A 163 16.05 -7.17 14.87
N PRO A 164 16.51 -6.09 15.53
CA PRO A 164 15.65 -4.95 15.86
C PRO A 164 15.01 -4.34 14.62
N GLY A 165 15.71 -4.30 13.48
CA GLY A 165 15.21 -3.73 12.23
C GLY A 165 13.94 -4.44 11.74
N GLN A 166 13.95 -5.77 11.75
CA GLN A 166 12.76 -6.58 11.46
C GLN A 166 11.62 -6.37 12.45
N LYS A 167 11.89 -6.25 13.76
CA LYS A 167 10.83 -5.94 14.73
C LYS A 167 10.15 -4.61 14.42
N TYR A 168 10.95 -3.57 14.16
CA TYR A 168 10.43 -2.26 13.77
C TYR A 168 9.63 -2.36 12.46
N PHE A 169 10.11 -3.10 11.47
CA PHE A 169 9.35 -3.33 10.23
C PHE A 169 7.96 -3.91 10.51
N PHE A 170 7.84 -4.99 11.28
CA PHE A 170 6.52 -5.60 11.56
C PHE A 170 5.62 -4.73 12.43
N VAL A 171 6.18 -4.00 13.39
CA VAL A 171 5.39 -3.12 14.26
C VAL A 171 4.89 -1.90 13.50
N GLN A 172 5.78 -1.23 12.74
CA GLN A 172 5.49 0.01 12.02
C GLN A 172 4.63 -0.24 10.78
N ASN A 173 4.80 -1.38 10.09
CA ASN A 173 4.06 -1.70 8.86
C ASN A 173 2.78 -2.50 9.14
N SER A 174 2.49 -2.78 10.41
CA SER A 174 1.29 -3.50 10.82
C SER A 174 0.02 -2.81 10.34
N ALA A 175 -1.05 -3.58 10.17
CA ALA A 175 -2.34 -3.02 9.81
C ALA A 175 -2.80 -1.95 10.82
N ILE A 176 -2.60 -2.20 12.12
CA ILE A 176 -2.97 -1.27 13.20
C ILE A 176 -2.20 0.05 13.08
N ALA A 177 -0.88 -0.02 12.86
CA ALA A 177 -0.03 1.14 12.71
C ALA A 177 -0.39 1.98 11.46
N GLN A 178 -0.87 1.35 10.39
CA GLN A 178 -1.14 2.03 9.12
C GLN A 178 -2.59 2.52 8.97
N MET A 179 -3.52 2.04 9.81
CA MET A 179 -4.94 2.44 9.78
C MET A 179 -5.17 3.96 9.79
N PRO A 180 -4.43 4.80 10.56
CA PRO A 180 -4.66 6.24 10.59
C PRO A 180 -4.70 6.90 9.21
N PHE A 181 -3.84 6.47 8.27
CA PHE A 181 -3.80 7.03 6.91
C PHE A 181 -5.10 6.74 6.14
N PHE A 182 -5.65 5.53 6.26
CA PHE A 182 -6.96 5.21 5.69
C PHE A 182 -8.08 6.03 6.33
N PHE A 183 -8.04 6.19 7.65
CA PHE A 183 -9.02 6.99 8.37
C PHE A 183 -8.98 8.48 8.02
N PHE A 184 -7.83 9.05 7.68
CA PHE A 184 -7.74 10.43 7.18
C PHE A 184 -8.46 10.57 5.83
N GLY A 185 -8.21 9.64 4.90
CA GLY A 185 -8.92 9.59 3.62
C GLY A 185 -10.43 9.40 3.79
N ALA A 186 -10.82 8.45 4.66
CA ALA A 186 -12.23 8.19 4.95
C ALA A 186 -12.90 9.40 5.62
N TRP A 187 -12.20 10.08 6.52
CA TRP A 187 -12.69 11.29 7.17
C TRP A 187 -12.94 12.41 6.15
N ILE A 188 -12.02 12.62 5.19
CA ILE A 188 -12.22 13.56 4.08
C ILE A 188 -13.46 13.18 3.27
N ALA A 189 -13.66 11.90 2.97
CA ALA A 189 -14.81 11.44 2.20
C ALA A 189 -16.15 11.74 2.88
N VAL A 190 -16.21 11.58 4.21
CA VAL A 190 -17.45 11.80 5.00
C VAL A 190 -17.68 13.27 5.28
N LYS A 191 -16.66 14.00 5.73
CA LYS A 191 -16.81 15.40 6.17
C LYS A 191 -16.72 16.42 5.05
N GLN A 192 -16.09 16.07 3.93
CA GLN A 192 -15.85 16.98 2.79
C GLN A 192 -15.38 18.37 3.25
N PRO A 193 -14.35 18.44 4.10
CA PRO A 193 -13.92 19.70 4.71
C PRO A 193 -13.45 20.68 3.62
N ARG A 194 -13.74 21.96 3.83
CA ARG A 194 -13.23 23.05 3.01
C ARG A 194 -12.31 23.91 3.85
N PHE A 195 -11.03 23.86 3.55
CA PHE A 195 -10.00 24.66 4.18
C PHE A 195 -9.39 25.61 3.15
N ASP A 196 -8.81 26.70 3.63
CA ASP A 196 -8.06 27.62 2.78
C ASP A 196 -6.87 26.90 2.12
N LYS A 197 -6.68 27.15 0.81
CA LYS A 197 -5.64 26.46 0.02
C LYS A 197 -4.23 26.88 0.45
N ALA A 198 -4.03 28.13 0.89
CA ALA A 198 -2.73 28.57 1.38
C ALA A 198 -2.40 27.90 2.72
N ALA A 199 -3.38 27.72 3.61
CA ALA A 199 -3.20 26.95 4.84
C ALA A 199 -2.86 25.47 4.56
N LEU A 200 -3.55 24.83 3.60
CA LEU A 200 -3.24 23.46 3.18
C LEU A 200 -1.83 23.36 2.57
N LEU A 201 -1.44 24.35 1.76
CA LEU A 201 -0.11 24.40 1.14
C LEU A 201 0.97 24.60 2.21
N ALA A 202 0.74 25.48 3.18
CA ALA A 202 1.65 25.69 4.30
C ALA A 202 1.82 24.39 5.12
N LEU A 203 0.73 23.66 5.39
CA LEU A 203 0.78 22.36 6.07
C LEU A 203 1.58 21.32 5.28
N LEU A 204 1.37 21.24 3.96
CA LEU A 204 2.13 20.36 3.08
C LEU A 204 3.63 20.70 3.08
N ILE A 205 3.97 21.97 2.88
CA ILE A 205 5.37 22.44 2.87
C ILE A 205 6.03 22.18 4.21
N SER A 206 5.34 22.48 5.32
CA SER A 206 5.85 22.24 6.67
C SER A 206 6.10 20.75 6.91
N THR A 207 5.20 19.89 6.45
CA THR A 207 5.36 18.42 6.52
C THR A 207 6.61 17.97 5.77
N VAL A 208 6.82 18.47 4.55
CA VAL A 208 7.99 18.10 3.72
C VAL A 208 9.29 18.62 4.32
N ALA A 209 9.30 19.87 4.79
CA ALA A 209 10.48 20.53 5.34
C ALA A 209 10.91 19.96 6.70
N LEU A 210 9.95 19.64 7.57
CA LEU A 210 10.20 19.19 8.94
C LEU A 210 10.29 17.66 9.07
N PHE A 211 10.03 16.91 8.00
CA PHE A 211 10.03 15.43 8.02
C PHE A 211 11.26 14.83 8.69
N LYS A 212 12.46 15.28 8.28
CA LYS A 212 13.73 14.78 8.83
C LYS A 212 13.94 15.17 10.29
N SER A 213 13.36 16.28 10.74
CA SER A 213 13.44 16.71 12.14
C SER A 213 12.53 15.88 13.04
N TRP A 214 11.45 15.31 12.49
CA TRP A 214 10.53 14.43 13.22
C TRP A 214 11.01 12.99 13.27
N GLU A 215 11.72 12.51 12.26
CA GLU A 215 12.20 11.12 12.16
C GLU A 215 12.87 10.57 13.45
N PRO A 216 13.71 11.33 14.18
CA PRO A 216 14.35 10.83 15.40
C PRO A 216 13.46 10.81 16.65
N VAL A 217 12.37 11.59 16.66
CA VAL A 217 11.57 11.87 17.89
C VAL A 217 10.12 11.44 17.79
N ALA A 218 9.58 11.29 16.57
CA ALA A 218 8.19 10.95 16.34
C ALA A 218 7.97 9.44 16.37
N VAL A 219 6.78 9.06 16.81
CA VAL A 219 6.26 7.68 16.67
C VAL A 219 6.18 7.34 15.19
N THR A 220 6.77 6.23 14.77
CA THR A 220 6.81 5.77 13.37
C THR A 220 5.78 4.66 13.13
N PRO A 221 4.93 4.73 12.09
CA PRO A 221 4.90 5.72 11.03
C PRO A 221 4.43 7.10 11.54
N ILE A 222 5.05 8.15 11.02
CA ILE A 222 4.82 9.53 11.48
C ILE A 222 3.42 9.97 11.03
N PHE A 223 2.39 9.85 11.88
CA PHE A 223 1.01 10.16 11.48
C PHE A 223 0.80 11.59 10.97
N ILE A 224 1.65 12.53 11.42
CA ILE A 224 1.64 13.93 10.97
C ILE A 224 1.87 14.02 9.45
N THR A 225 2.67 13.13 8.86
CA THR A 225 2.86 13.12 7.40
C THR A 225 1.58 12.75 6.66
N GLY A 226 0.68 11.99 7.30
CA GLY A 226 -0.66 11.73 6.80
C GLY A 226 -1.54 12.96 6.71
N LEU A 227 -1.33 13.96 7.59
CA LEU A 227 -2.01 15.26 7.49
C LEU A 227 -1.49 16.08 6.31
N GLY A 228 -0.17 16.08 6.07
CA GLY A 228 0.42 16.72 4.88
C GLY A 228 -0.05 16.07 3.58
N VAL A 229 -0.10 14.73 3.52
CA VAL A 229 -0.66 13.98 2.38
C VAL A 229 -2.16 14.29 2.20
N SER A 230 -2.91 14.38 3.28
CA SER A 230 -4.32 14.78 3.26
C SER A 230 -4.51 16.21 2.73
N ALA A 231 -3.60 17.12 3.08
CA ALA A 231 -3.61 18.48 2.55
C ALA A 231 -3.34 18.51 1.04
N LEU A 232 -2.34 17.75 0.57
CA LEU A 232 -2.09 17.55 -0.86
C LEU A 232 -3.34 17.02 -1.58
N PHE A 233 -3.98 16.00 -1.00
CA PHE A 233 -5.21 15.44 -1.56
C PHE A 233 -6.32 16.50 -1.67
N LEU A 234 -6.57 17.27 -0.61
CA LEU A 234 -7.59 18.33 -0.59
C LEU A 234 -7.30 19.47 -1.58
N ILE A 235 -6.04 19.83 -1.79
CA ILE A 235 -5.64 20.83 -2.80
C ILE A 235 -5.97 20.31 -4.21
N LEU A 236 -5.67 19.05 -4.49
CA LEU A 236 -5.76 18.46 -5.82
C LEU A 236 -7.16 17.94 -6.17
N LYS A 237 -7.98 17.52 -5.19
CA LYS A 237 -9.27 16.87 -5.47
C LYS A 237 -10.24 17.77 -6.25
N ASP A 238 -10.16 19.09 -6.03
CA ASP A 238 -11.01 20.10 -6.68
C ASP A 238 -10.31 20.79 -7.86
N SER A 239 -9.18 20.23 -8.34
CA SER A 239 -8.47 20.76 -9.50
C SER A 239 -9.07 20.24 -10.81
N ASN A 240 -9.25 21.12 -11.81
CA ASN A 240 -9.70 20.76 -13.15
C ASN A 240 -8.55 20.18 -14.00
N TYR A 241 -7.71 19.33 -13.41
CA TYR A 241 -6.56 18.75 -14.10
C TYR A 241 -6.95 17.44 -14.81
N SER A 242 -6.71 17.39 -16.12
CA SER A 242 -6.85 16.16 -16.90
C SER A 242 -5.49 15.50 -17.09
N ASN A 243 -5.37 14.25 -16.64
CA ASN A 243 -4.13 13.50 -16.78
C ASN A 243 -3.81 13.25 -18.27
N PRO A 244 -2.61 13.63 -18.75
CA PRO A 244 -2.19 13.30 -20.10
C PRO A 244 -2.07 11.78 -20.27
N LYS A 245 -2.15 11.28 -21.52
CA LYS A 245 -2.17 9.84 -21.82
C LYS A 245 -1.06 9.03 -21.11
N PRO A 246 0.21 9.48 -21.04
CA PRO A 246 1.26 8.73 -20.35
C PRO A 246 1.02 8.62 -18.83
N VAL A 247 0.53 9.69 -18.20
CA VAL A 247 0.21 9.69 -16.76
C VAL A 247 -0.97 8.75 -16.48
N LYS A 248 -1.98 8.77 -17.35
CA LYS A 248 -3.11 7.84 -17.25
C LYS A 248 -2.65 6.38 -17.39
N LEU A 249 -1.77 6.09 -18.35
CA LEU A 249 -1.20 4.76 -18.51
C LEU A 249 -0.48 4.29 -17.24
N LEU A 250 0.40 5.13 -16.67
CA LEU A 250 1.11 4.81 -15.43
C LEU A 250 0.17 4.63 -14.24
N SER A 251 -0.92 5.41 -14.19
CA SER A 251 -1.97 5.26 -13.19
C SER A 251 -2.71 3.92 -13.34
N ASP A 252 -3.07 3.54 -14.56
CA ASP A 252 -3.82 2.31 -14.85
C ASP A 252 -3.01 1.06 -14.49
N ILE A 253 -1.69 1.05 -14.75
CA ILE A 253 -0.81 -0.11 -14.48
C ILE A 253 -0.17 -0.07 -13.07
N SER A 254 -0.52 0.92 -12.25
CA SER A 254 0.18 1.21 -10.99
C SER A 254 0.20 0.04 -10.01
N TYR A 255 -0.87 -0.77 -9.97
CA TYR A 255 -0.95 -1.95 -9.11
C TYR A 255 0.02 -3.05 -9.56
N SER A 256 -0.07 -3.51 -10.82
CA SER A 256 0.92 -4.45 -11.40
C SER A 256 2.35 -3.94 -11.24
N PHE A 257 2.61 -2.67 -11.56
CA PHE A 257 3.94 -2.08 -11.43
C PHE A 257 4.44 -2.20 -9.99
N TYR A 258 3.61 -1.80 -9.01
CA TYR A 258 3.94 -1.89 -7.60
C TYR A 258 4.22 -3.34 -7.17
N LEU A 259 3.47 -4.31 -7.68
CA LEU A 259 3.60 -5.70 -7.32
C LEU A 259 4.92 -6.35 -7.79
N ILE A 260 5.39 -6.00 -9.00
CA ILE A 260 6.47 -6.73 -9.68
C ILE A 260 7.79 -5.98 -9.76
N HIS A 261 7.82 -4.68 -9.42
CA HIS A 261 9.03 -3.88 -9.65
C HIS A 261 10.25 -4.36 -8.86
N TYR A 262 10.07 -4.84 -7.63
CA TYR A 262 11.17 -5.33 -6.81
C TYR A 262 11.79 -6.62 -7.38
N PRO A 263 11.03 -7.70 -7.66
CA PRO A 263 11.62 -8.91 -8.22
C PRO A 263 12.25 -8.67 -9.61
N ILE A 264 11.67 -7.81 -10.45
CA ILE A 264 12.29 -7.41 -11.73
C ILE A 264 13.61 -6.68 -11.49
N LEU A 265 13.67 -5.79 -10.49
CA LEU A 265 14.90 -5.10 -10.13
C LEU A 265 15.99 -6.08 -9.68
N MET A 266 15.64 -7.09 -8.87
CA MET A 266 16.57 -8.16 -8.45
C MET A 266 17.12 -8.93 -9.66
N LEU A 267 16.25 -9.31 -10.61
CA LEU A 267 16.67 -10.01 -11.82
C LEU A 267 17.65 -9.15 -12.63
N VAL A 268 17.31 -7.89 -12.92
CA VAL A 268 18.16 -6.99 -13.71
C VAL A 268 19.51 -6.74 -13.05
N MET A 269 19.55 -6.62 -11.71
CA MET A 269 20.80 -6.44 -10.96
C MET A 269 21.78 -7.61 -11.14
N GLY A 270 21.28 -8.83 -11.34
CA GLY A 270 22.10 -10.02 -11.57
C GLY A 270 22.83 -10.03 -12.92
N PHE A 271 22.32 -9.31 -13.93
CA PHE A 271 22.84 -9.37 -15.31
C PHE A 271 23.52 -8.09 -15.79
N VAL A 272 23.10 -6.92 -15.30
CA VAL A 272 23.63 -5.62 -15.74
C VAL A 272 24.53 -5.09 -14.63
N GLN A 273 25.70 -4.52 -14.92
CA GLN A 273 26.59 -3.95 -13.89
C GLN A 273 26.45 -2.43 -13.72
N ASN A 274 26.31 -1.70 -14.84
CA ASN A 274 26.22 -0.24 -14.80
C ASN A 274 24.91 0.24 -14.16
N LYS A 275 25.00 1.10 -13.14
CA LYS A 275 23.86 1.57 -12.34
C LYS A 275 22.77 2.30 -13.14
N TYR A 276 23.12 3.06 -14.17
CA TYR A 276 22.16 3.78 -15.00
C TYR A 276 21.42 2.83 -15.94
N HIS A 277 22.14 1.88 -16.54
CA HIS A 277 21.54 0.82 -17.36
C HIS A 277 20.62 -0.08 -16.52
N ARG A 278 21.05 -0.48 -15.31
CA ARG A 278 20.20 -1.21 -14.34
C ARG A 278 18.90 -0.47 -14.08
N THR A 279 18.99 0.82 -13.77
CA THR A 279 17.84 1.67 -13.43
C THR A 279 16.87 1.78 -14.60
N PHE A 280 17.40 2.13 -15.79
CA PHE A 280 16.60 2.27 -16.99
C PHE A 280 15.93 0.96 -17.41
N LEU A 281 16.70 -0.13 -17.46
CA LEU A 281 16.19 -1.43 -17.88
C LEU A 281 15.17 -2.00 -16.89
N ALA A 282 15.44 -1.91 -15.58
CA ALA A 282 14.48 -2.33 -14.56
C ALA A 282 13.17 -1.53 -14.64
N PHE A 283 13.25 -0.21 -14.81
CA PHE A 283 12.06 0.62 -14.98
C PHE A 283 11.29 0.24 -16.25
N PHE A 284 11.99 0.15 -17.39
CA PHE A 284 11.40 -0.16 -18.68
C PHE A 284 10.73 -1.55 -18.69
N ILE A 285 11.44 -2.58 -18.24
CA ILE A 285 10.89 -3.94 -18.13
C ILE A 285 9.69 -3.94 -17.19
N THR A 286 9.77 -3.28 -16.03
CA THR A 286 8.64 -3.20 -15.10
C THR A 286 7.42 -2.56 -15.76
N VAL A 287 7.58 -1.45 -16.48
CA VAL A 287 6.45 -0.80 -17.20
C VAL A 287 5.84 -1.73 -18.24
N VAL A 288 6.68 -2.40 -19.05
CA VAL A 288 6.21 -3.30 -20.11
C VAL A 288 5.47 -4.51 -19.50
N VAL A 289 6.07 -5.19 -18.53
CA VAL A 289 5.49 -6.36 -17.88
C VAL A 289 4.23 -5.98 -17.10
N ALA A 290 4.23 -4.83 -16.42
CA ALA A 290 3.05 -4.33 -15.71
C ALA A 290 1.91 -3.99 -16.66
N TYR A 291 2.21 -3.42 -17.83
CA TYR A 291 1.19 -3.17 -18.86
C TYR A 291 0.58 -4.46 -19.40
N ILE A 292 1.40 -5.47 -19.67
CA ILE A 292 0.93 -6.80 -20.12
C ILE A 292 0.05 -7.43 -19.02
N SER A 293 0.52 -7.45 -17.78
CA SER A 293 -0.21 -7.96 -16.62
C SER A 293 -1.55 -7.23 -16.43
N TYR A 294 -1.56 -5.90 -16.51
CA TYR A 294 -2.78 -5.10 -16.43
C TYR A 294 -3.78 -5.47 -17.55
N ARG A 295 -3.31 -5.61 -18.79
CA ARG A 295 -4.17 -5.90 -19.95
C ARG A 295 -4.75 -7.31 -19.93
N LEU A 296 -3.95 -8.30 -19.54
CA LEU A 296 -4.30 -9.73 -19.64
C LEU A 296 -4.89 -10.30 -18.35
N ILE A 297 -4.54 -9.73 -17.20
CA ILE A 297 -4.95 -10.23 -15.89
C ILE A 297 -5.90 -9.22 -15.25
N GLU A 298 -5.42 -8.05 -14.81
CA GLU A 298 -6.24 -7.15 -13.99
C GLU A 298 -7.53 -6.68 -14.70
N ARG A 299 -7.41 -6.15 -15.91
CA ARG A 299 -8.53 -5.52 -16.63
C ARG A 299 -9.66 -6.51 -16.95
N PRO A 300 -9.41 -7.76 -17.42
CA PRO A 300 -10.46 -8.75 -17.60
C PRO A 300 -11.24 -9.06 -16.31
N PHE A 301 -10.56 -9.32 -15.19
CA PHE A 301 -11.24 -9.64 -13.94
C PHE A 301 -12.01 -8.45 -13.36
N MET A 302 -11.48 -7.23 -13.49
CA MET A 302 -12.20 -6.00 -13.11
C MET A 302 -13.45 -5.77 -13.97
N LYS A 303 -13.41 -6.08 -15.27
CA LYS A 303 -14.60 -6.01 -16.15
C LYS A 303 -15.65 -7.05 -15.77
N MET A 304 -15.23 -8.28 -15.48
CA MET A 304 -16.13 -9.34 -15.02
C MET A 304 -16.87 -8.96 -13.73
N ALA A 305 -16.21 -8.25 -12.82
CA ALA A 305 -16.83 -7.74 -11.60
C ALA A 305 -17.98 -6.76 -11.91
N ARG A 306 -17.82 -5.88 -12.90
CA ARG A 306 -18.79 -4.86 -13.30
C ARG A 306 -20.00 -5.41 -14.07
N ASN A 307 -19.80 -6.38 -14.96
CA ASN A 307 -20.89 -6.88 -15.81
C ASN A 307 -21.90 -7.76 -15.06
N LYS A 308 -21.51 -8.34 -13.91
CA LYS A 308 -22.39 -9.19 -13.10
C LYS A 308 -23.19 -8.42 -12.04
N THR A 309 -22.85 -7.16 -11.77
CA THR A 309 -23.58 -6.31 -10.81
C THR A 309 -24.72 -5.51 -11.47
N SER A 310 -24.68 -5.33 -12.79
CA SER A 310 -25.79 -4.74 -13.57
C SER A 310 -26.93 -5.71 -13.86
N SER A 311 -26.83 -6.97 -13.45
CA SER A 311 -27.82 -8.03 -13.71
C SER A 311 -28.61 -8.47 -12.46
N ALA A 312 -28.49 -7.76 -11.34
CA ALA A 312 -29.37 -7.95 -10.20
C ALA A 312 -30.67 -7.14 -10.45
N PRO A 313 -31.87 -7.75 -10.50
CA PRO A 313 -33.11 -7.01 -10.68
C PRO A 313 -33.38 -6.12 -9.48
N ALA A 314 -33.93 -4.93 -9.78
CA ALA A 314 -34.46 -3.96 -8.82
C ALA A 314 -35.65 -4.52 -8.03
#